data_AF-A0A7K3S2Q7-F1
#
_entry.id   AF-A0A7K3S2Q7-F1
#
_cell.length_a   1.000
_cell.length_b   1.000
_cell.length_c   1.000
_cell.angle_alpha   90.00
_cell.angle_beta   90.00
_cell.angle_gamma   90.00
#
_symmetry.space_group_name_H-M   'P 1'
#
loop_
_entity.id
_entity.type
_entity.pdbx_description
1 polymer ?
#
loop_
_entity_poly.entity_id
_entity_poly.type
_entity_poly.pdbx_seq_one_letter_code
_entity_poly.pdbx_strand_id
1 'polypeptide(L)'
;MTTPSDEPRGAIARHTAYLPHFWDKATNSRPIWRIDWGQPGFTQRTPPEPTADHRPTVLARSWDRSAPDGTGETWPYLRRGACLGCTWEGPDRRRTGEAVEDAHDHTHPGWRDLPALPPQQGRGWITHATNLYPEGWFDAGGPVRTLRTGIEKRHLPGAAPGGGYDLAVTPPRARQGTVITEALPLDYDASEAA
;
A
#
# COMPACT_ATOMS: atom_id res chain seq x y z
N MET A 1 -21.82 -10.72 -8.10
CA MET A 1 -21.70 -12.09 -7.56
C MET A 1 -21.76 -12.03 -6.05
N THR A 2 -22.86 -12.49 -5.47
CA THR A 2 -23.07 -12.58 -4.02
C THR A 2 -22.02 -13.52 -3.45
N THR A 3 -21.20 -13.04 -2.52
CA THR A 3 -20.29 -13.91 -1.75
C THR A 3 -21.16 -14.96 -1.04
N PRO A 4 -20.84 -16.26 -1.09
CA PRO A 4 -21.64 -17.25 -0.36
C PRO A 4 -21.73 -16.82 1.10
N SER A 5 -22.97 -16.79 1.63
CA SER A 5 -23.32 -16.24 2.95
C SER A 5 -22.57 -16.90 4.12
N ASP A 6 -21.90 -18.03 3.88
CA ASP A 6 -21.18 -18.83 4.88
C ASP A 6 -19.66 -18.58 4.90
N GLU A 7 -19.10 -17.78 3.98
CA GLU A 7 -17.67 -17.45 4.06
C GLU A 7 -17.39 -16.51 5.25
N PRO A 8 -16.42 -16.83 6.12
CA PRO A 8 -16.05 -15.95 7.23
C PRO A 8 -15.60 -14.60 6.69
N ARG A 9 -15.96 -13.53 7.39
CA ARG A 9 -15.64 -12.15 7.02
C ARG A 9 -14.60 -11.53 7.95
N GLY A 10 -13.76 -10.67 7.39
CA GLY A 10 -12.64 -10.03 8.05
C GLY A 10 -11.33 -10.78 7.84
N ALA A 11 -10.22 -10.05 7.93
CA ALA A 11 -8.89 -10.59 7.65
C ALA A 11 -8.55 -11.79 8.55
N ILE A 12 -8.82 -11.64 9.85
CA ILE A 12 -8.52 -12.65 10.87
C ILE A 12 -9.37 -13.89 10.68
N ALA A 13 -10.69 -13.76 10.60
CA ALA A 13 -11.59 -14.91 10.48
C ALA A 13 -11.29 -15.74 9.22
N ARG A 14 -11.01 -15.06 8.10
CA ARG A 14 -10.59 -15.73 6.85
C ARG A 14 -9.24 -16.43 7.00
N HIS A 15 -8.26 -15.79 7.61
CA HIS A 15 -6.95 -16.40 7.81
C HIS A 15 -7.01 -17.59 8.77
N THR A 16 -7.78 -17.49 9.86
CA THR A 16 -8.04 -18.60 10.78
C THR A 16 -8.69 -19.78 10.09
N ALA A 17 -9.69 -19.54 9.23
CA ALA A 17 -10.31 -20.60 8.44
C ALA A 17 -9.35 -21.22 7.41
N TYR A 18 -8.38 -20.46 6.91
CA TYR A 18 -7.35 -20.94 5.99
C TYR A 18 -6.28 -21.80 6.68
N LEU A 19 -5.90 -21.52 7.93
CA LEU A 19 -4.75 -22.14 8.60
C LEU A 19 -4.75 -23.69 8.59
N PRO A 20 -5.87 -24.40 8.86
CA PRO A 20 -5.91 -25.86 8.76
C PRO A 20 -5.51 -26.39 7.37
N HIS A 21 -5.77 -25.61 6.32
CA HIS A 21 -5.48 -25.97 4.94
C HIS A 21 -4.08 -25.56 4.47
N PHE A 22 -3.29 -24.86 5.30
CA PHE A 22 -1.92 -24.47 4.94
C PHE A 22 -1.01 -25.69 4.79
N TRP A 23 -1.13 -26.65 5.71
CA TRP A 23 -0.28 -27.85 5.76
C TRP A 23 -0.93 -29.07 5.12
N ASP A 24 -2.23 -29.01 4.86
CA ASP A 24 -2.95 -30.08 4.17
C ASP A 24 -2.65 -30.07 2.67
N LYS A 25 -1.78 -30.99 2.24
CA LYS A 25 -1.43 -31.16 0.84
C LYS A 25 -2.55 -31.79 -0.01
N ALA A 26 -3.57 -32.37 0.62
CA ALA A 26 -4.71 -32.94 -0.09
C ALA A 26 -5.74 -31.88 -0.50
N THR A 27 -5.86 -30.79 0.29
CA THR A 27 -6.77 -29.69 -0.01
C THR A 27 -6.09 -28.63 -0.89
N ASN A 28 -6.74 -28.26 -2.00
CA ASN A 28 -6.34 -27.07 -2.75
C ASN A 28 -6.76 -25.81 -1.98
N SER A 29 -5.83 -25.26 -1.18
CA SER A 29 -6.06 -24.06 -0.36
C SER A 29 -5.87 -22.73 -1.12
N ARG A 30 -5.41 -22.78 -2.38
CA ARG A 30 -5.16 -21.60 -3.21
C ARG A 30 -6.39 -20.67 -3.40
N PRO A 31 -7.63 -21.17 -3.61
CA PRO A 31 -8.81 -20.32 -3.81
C PRO A 31 -9.41 -19.79 -2.50
N ILE A 32 -8.94 -20.25 -1.34
CA ILE A 32 -9.41 -19.78 -0.03
C ILE A 32 -8.78 -18.41 0.25
N TRP A 33 -9.61 -17.44 0.64
CA TRP A 33 -9.14 -16.14 1.08
C TRP A 33 -8.28 -16.25 2.34
N ARG A 34 -7.14 -15.56 2.33
CA ARG A 34 -6.21 -15.50 3.45
C ARG A 34 -5.47 -14.18 3.44
N ILE A 35 -4.85 -13.81 4.56
CA ILE A 35 -3.87 -12.72 4.55
C ILE A 35 -2.75 -13.10 3.57
N ASP A 36 -2.36 -12.17 2.71
CA ASP A 36 -1.35 -12.40 1.69
C ASP A 36 0.05 -12.54 2.31
N TRP A 37 0.93 -13.25 1.64
CA TRP A 37 2.28 -13.50 2.15
C TRP A 37 3.03 -12.18 2.38
N GLY A 38 3.67 -12.06 3.55
CA GLY A 38 4.46 -10.90 3.92
C GLY A 38 3.65 -9.67 4.34
N GLN A 39 2.32 -9.77 4.38
CA GLN A 39 1.46 -8.70 4.92
C GLN A 39 1.31 -8.84 6.44
N PRO A 40 1.03 -7.74 7.16
CA PRO A 40 0.77 -7.78 8.60
C PRO A 40 -0.35 -8.75 8.95
N GLY A 41 -0.13 -9.55 9.99
CA GLY A 41 -1.06 -10.59 10.44
C GLY A 41 -0.95 -11.92 9.69
N PHE A 42 -0.08 -12.04 8.67
CA PHE A 42 0.19 -13.34 8.05
C PHE A 42 0.94 -14.25 9.02
N THR A 43 0.42 -15.47 9.22
CA THR A 43 1.08 -16.53 9.99
C THR A 43 0.83 -17.89 9.33
N GLN A 44 1.57 -18.92 9.75
CA GLN A 44 1.41 -20.28 9.21
C GLN A 44 0.93 -21.29 10.26
N ARG A 45 0.77 -20.85 11.51
CA ARG A 45 0.57 -21.75 12.66
C ARG A 45 -0.50 -21.24 13.60
N THR A 46 -0.31 -20.03 14.10
CA THR A 46 -1.18 -19.44 15.13
C THR A 46 -2.12 -18.43 14.48
N PRO A 47 -3.43 -18.52 14.70
CA PRO A 47 -4.37 -17.48 14.28
C PRO A 47 -3.88 -16.09 14.70
N PRO A 48 -3.95 -15.08 13.82
CA PRO A 48 -3.63 -13.72 14.19
C PRO A 48 -4.63 -13.22 15.23
N GLU A 49 -4.14 -12.55 16.26
CA GLU A 49 -5.00 -11.92 17.25
C GLU A 49 -5.58 -10.61 16.72
N PRO A 50 -6.83 -10.25 17.07
CA PRO A 50 -7.38 -8.94 16.79
C PRO A 50 -6.53 -7.83 17.38
N THR A 51 -6.22 -6.83 16.56
CA THR A 51 -5.58 -5.62 17.04
C THR A 51 -6.66 -4.70 17.63
N ALA A 52 -6.37 -4.05 18.76
CA ALA A 52 -7.30 -3.05 19.31
C ALA A 52 -7.50 -1.86 18.35
N ASP A 53 -6.43 -1.48 17.64
CA ASP A 53 -6.47 -0.43 16.62
C ASP A 53 -6.80 -1.01 15.25
N HIS A 54 -7.35 -0.16 14.38
CA HIS A 54 -7.51 -0.48 12.96
C HIS A 54 -6.14 -0.53 12.27
N ARG A 55 -5.60 -1.74 12.04
CA ARG A 55 -4.33 -1.93 11.31
C ARG A 55 -4.57 -2.49 9.90
N PRO A 56 -3.87 -1.98 8.86
CA PRO A 56 -4.07 -2.39 7.47
C PRO A 56 -3.41 -3.73 7.17
N THR A 57 -4.05 -4.53 6.33
CA THR A 57 -3.49 -5.75 5.73
C THR A 57 -4.12 -6.01 4.36
N VAL A 58 -3.68 -7.06 3.67
CA VAL A 58 -4.23 -7.48 2.38
C VAL A 58 -4.64 -8.94 2.44
N LEU A 59 -5.84 -9.21 1.96
CA LEU A 59 -6.31 -10.54 1.66
C LEU A 59 -5.98 -10.92 0.22
N ALA A 60 -5.65 -12.17 -0.03
CA ALA A 60 -5.45 -12.72 -1.38
C ALA A 60 -6.07 -14.12 -1.53
N ARG A 61 -6.46 -14.44 -2.76
CA ARG A 61 -6.77 -15.80 -3.22
C ARG A 61 -6.37 -15.98 -4.68
N SER A 62 -6.07 -17.21 -5.08
CA SER A 62 -6.01 -17.60 -6.49
C SER A 62 -7.41 -17.52 -7.09
N TRP A 63 -7.49 -17.04 -8.32
CA TRP A 63 -8.75 -16.81 -9.02
C TRP A 63 -8.75 -17.53 -10.36
N ASP A 64 -7.74 -17.26 -11.21
CA ASP A 64 -7.54 -17.87 -12.53
C ASP A 64 -8.82 -17.91 -13.40
N ARG A 65 -9.61 -16.82 -13.33
CA ARG A 65 -10.90 -16.64 -14.00
C ARG A 65 -11.04 -15.20 -14.50
N SER A 66 -12.09 -14.94 -15.28
CA SER A 66 -12.44 -13.60 -15.76
C SER A 66 -12.55 -12.61 -14.60
N ALA A 67 -12.02 -11.41 -14.85
CA ALA A 67 -11.98 -10.32 -13.91
C ALA A 67 -13.39 -9.90 -13.48
N PRO A 68 -13.60 -9.60 -12.20
CA PRO A 68 -14.88 -9.13 -11.70
C PRO A 68 -15.23 -7.70 -12.14
N ASP A 69 -14.30 -7.00 -12.80
CA ASP A 69 -14.48 -5.64 -13.32
C ASP A 69 -15.19 -5.58 -14.69
N GLY A 70 -15.53 -6.74 -15.27
CA GLY A 70 -16.24 -6.82 -16.54
C GLY A 70 -15.37 -6.64 -17.78
N THR A 71 -14.04 -6.51 -17.64
CA THR A 71 -13.12 -6.35 -18.78
C THR A 71 -12.96 -7.61 -19.62
N GLY A 72 -13.35 -8.78 -19.08
CA GLY A 72 -13.16 -10.08 -19.71
C GLY A 72 -11.73 -10.62 -19.62
N GLU A 73 -10.80 -9.86 -19.03
CA GLU A 73 -9.42 -10.31 -18.80
C GLU A 73 -9.37 -11.40 -17.74
N THR A 74 -8.51 -12.41 -17.90
CA THR A 74 -8.29 -13.41 -16.83
C THR A 74 -7.31 -12.88 -15.81
N TRP A 75 -7.70 -12.91 -14.53
CA TRP A 75 -6.83 -12.53 -13.42
C TRP A 75 -6.37 -13.77 -12.65
N PRO A 76 -5.05 -13.94 -12.41
CA PRO A 76 -4.56 -15.10 -11.67
C PRO A 76 -4.88 -15.04 -10.17
N TYR A 77 -5.00 -13.83 -9.62
CA TYR A 77 -5.27 -13.59 -8.20
C TYR A 77 -6.28 -12.46 -8.02
N LEU A 78 -7.07 -12.56 -6.95
CA LEU A 78 -7.82 -11.45 -6.39
C LEU A 78 -7.18 -11.00 -5.10
N ARG A 79 -7.12 -9.68 -4.90
CA ARG A 79 -6.72 -9.06 -3.63
C ARG A 79 -7.82 -8.18 -3.08
N ARG A 80 -7.88 -8.00 -1.77
CA ARG A 80 -8.71 -7.00 -1.09
C ARG A 80 -7.91 -6.33 0.00
N GLY A 81 -8.06 -5.02 0.15
CA GLY A 81 -7.66 -4.38 1.40
C GLY A 81 -8.48 -4.96 2.55
N ALA A 82 -7.90 -5.09 3.73
CA ALA A 82 -8.63 -5.53 4.91
C ALA A 82 -8.08 -4.90 6.19
N CYS A 83 -8.87 -4.99 7.25
CA CYS A 83 -8.48 -4.52 8.58
C CYS A 83 -8.18 -5.70 9.51
N LEU A 84 -7.18 -5.56 10.37
CA LEU A 84 -6.90 -6.50 11.47
C LEU A 84 -7.71 -6.19 12.74
N GLY A 85 -8.26 -4.97 12.87
CA GLY A 85 -9.05 -4.56 14.04
C GLY A 85 -10.57 -4.74 13.88
N CYS A 86 -11.06 -4.96 12.65
CA CYS A 86 -12.49 -5.14 12.39
C CYS A 86 -12.73 -6.05 11.17
N THR A 87 -14.00 -6.26 10.80
CA THR A 87 -14.41 -7.14 9.68
C THR A 87 -14.44 -6.46 8.30
N TRP A 88 -13.93 -5.23 8.20
CA TRP A 88 -13.91 -4.49 6.95
C TRP A 88 -13.00 -5.16 5.91
N GLU A 89 -13.51 -5.22 4.69
CA GLU A 89 -12.83 -5.70 3.48
C GLU A 89 -13.13 -4.73 2.34
N GLY A 90 -12.11 -4.36 1.58
CA GLY A 90 -12.22 -3.53 0.39
C GLY A 90 -12.72 -4.29 -0.84
N PRO A 91 -12.87 -3.57 -1.98
CA PRO A 91 -13.27 -4.18 -3.24
C PRO A 91 -12.23 -5.16 -3.78
N ASP A 92 -12.66 -5.99 -4.72
CA ASP A 92 -11.77 -6.90 -5.45
C ASP A 92 -10.80 -6.08 -6.33
N ARG A 93 -9.51 -6.22 -6.06
CA ARG A 93 -8.40 -5.57 -6.76
C ARG A 93 -7.55 -6.57 -7.52
N ARG A 94 -7.02 -6.11 -8.65
CA ARG A 94 -6.04 -6.88 -9.41
C ARG A 94 -4.68 -6.82 -8.72
N ARG A 95 -4.24 -5.65 -8.26
CA ARG A 95 -2.89 -5.45 -7.73
C ARG A 95 -2.90 -5.33 -6.21
N THR A 96 -1.87 -5.88 -5.57
CA THR A 96 -1.68 -5.74 -4.11
C THR A 96 -1.56 -4.27 -3.71
N GLY A 97 -0.98 -3.41 -4.56
CA GLY A 97 -0.86 -1.98 -4.30
C GLY A 97 -2.21 -1.30 -4.03
N GLU A 98 -3.17 -1.48 -4.94
CA GLU A 98 -4.53 -0.93 -4.81
C GLU A 98 -5.23 -1.44 -3.54
N ALA A 99 -5.06 -2.72 -3.22
CA ALA A 99 -5.62 -3.31 -2.00
C ALA A 99 -4.99 -2.72 -0.73
N VAL A 100 -3.67 -2.48 -0.72
CA VAL A 100 -3.00 -1.80 0.39
C VAL A 100 -3.55 -0.39 0.55
N GLU A 101 -3.69 0.37 -0.54
CA GLU A 101 -4.22 1.74 -0.48
C GLU A 101 -5.66 1.77 0.05
N ASP A 102 -6.53 0.86 -0.40
CA ASP A 102 -7.89 0.73 0.14
C ASP A 102 -7.87 0.45 1.66
N ALA A 103 -6.96 -0.41 2.13
CA ALA A 103 -6.84 -0.70 3.55
C ALA A 103 -6.41 0.53 4.37
N HIS A 104 -5.57 1.39 3.79
CA HIS A 104 -5.16 2.65 4.42
C HIS A 104 -6.28 3.69 4.43
N ASP A 105 -7.16 3.71 3.42
CA ASP A 105 -8.34 4.58 3.43
C ASP A 105 -9.28 4.28 4.58
N HIS A 106 -9.37 3.00 4.93
CA HIS A 106 -10.16 2.56 6.07
C HIS A 106 -9.46 2.82 7.42
N THR A 107 -8.17 2.50 7.50
CA THR A 107 -7.44 2.46 8.79
C THR A 107 -6.84 3.81 9.19
N HIS A 108 -6.47 4.64 8.22
CA HIS A 108 -5.77 5.91 8.42
C HIS A 108 -6.35 7.01 7.51
N PRO A 109 -7.59 7.47 7.73
CA PRO A 109 -8.18 8.54 6.94
C PRO A 109 -7.27 9.77 6.85
N GLY A 110 -7.20 10.39 5.67
CA GLY A 110 -6.32 11.55 5.42
C GLY A 110 -4.87 11.20 5.10
N TRP A 111 -4.46 9.92 5.12
CA TRP A 111 -3.08 9.52 4.76
C TRP A 111 -2.66 10.04 3.38
N ARG A 112 -3.60 10.12 2.43
CA ARG A 112 -3.36 10.62 1.06
C ARG A 112 -3.03 12.10 0.96
N ASP A 113 -3.32 12.87 2.00
CA ASP A 113 -3.06 14.31 2.02
C ASP A 113 -1.71 14.65 2.68
N LEU A 114 -1.07 13.66 3.33
CA LEU A 114 0.21 13.83 4.01
C LEU A 114 1.38 13.98 3.04
N PRO A 115 2.43 14.75 3.36
CA PRO A 115 3.53 14.99 2.43
C PRO A 115 4.26 13.69 2.05
N ALA A 116 4.51 13.53 0.75
CA ALA A 116 5.37 12.46 0.26
C ALA A 116 6.85 12.85 0.44
N LEU A 117 7.60 11.99 1.11
CA LEU A 117 8.99 12.21 1.46
C LEU A 117 9.93 11.62 0.40
N PRO A 118 11.16 12.13 0.27
CA PRO A 118 12.19 11.41 -0.48
C PRO A 118 12.48 10.04 0.16
N PRO A 119 13.09 9.10 -0.59
CA PRO A 119 13.55 7.82 -0.03
C PRO A 119 14.35 8.01 1.26
N GLN A 120 14.23 7.07 2.18
CA GLN A 120 14.91 7.12 3.47
C GLN A 120 16.43 7.26 3.27
N GLN A 121 16.97 8.42 3.64
CA GLN A 121 18.39 8.72 3.54
C GLN A 121 18.92 9.37 4.83
N GLY A 122 19.93 8.75 5.43
CA GLY A 122 20.62 9.29 6.59
C GLY A 122 19.83 9.21 7.90
N ARG A 123 20.48 9.60 8.99
CA ARG A 123 19.93 9.49 10.36
C ARG A 123 18.81 10.49 10.66
N GLY A 124 18.78 11.64 9.98
CA GLY A 124 17.81 12.71 10.22
C GLY A 124 16.44 12.48 9.56
N TRP A 125 16.31 11.48 8.69
CA TRP A 125 15.08 11.26 7.94
C TRP A 125 13.88 10.91 8.83
N ILE A 126 14.09 10.10 9.87
CA ILE A 126 13.01 9.72 10.80
C ILE A 126 12.50 10.97 11.53
N THR A 127 13.40 11.79 12.06
CA THR A 127 13.03 13.06 12.71
C THR A 127 12.28 13.98 11.76
N HIS A 128 12.73 14.09 10.51
CA HIS A 128 12.04 14.87 9.49
C HIS A 128 10.63 14.35 9.21
N ALA A 129 10.46 13.03 9.08
CA ALA A 129 9.17 12.40 8.88
C ALA A 129 8.22 12.65 10.06
N THR A 130 8.69 12.43 11.30
CA THR A 130 7.90 12.63 12.52
C THR A 130 7.44 14.08 12.69
N ASN A 131 8.23 15.06 12.25
CA ASN A 131 7.85 16.48 12.33
C ASN A 131 6.84 16.91 11.26
N LEU A 132 6.72 16.19 10.15
CA LEU A 132 5.83 16.52 9.04
C LEU A 132 4.46 15.83 9.14
N TYR A 133 4.39 14.75 9.90
CA TYR A 133 3.20 13.94 10.07
C TYR A 133 2.51 14.31 11.39
N PRO A 134 1.19 14.05 11.53
CA PRO A 134 0.48 14.33 12.78
C PRO A 134 1.14 13.64 13.98
N GLU A 135 1.03 14.26 15.15
CA GLU A 135 1.50 13.65 16.40
C GLU A 135 0.82 12.29 16.64
N GLY A 136 1.59 11.28 17.07
CA GLY A 136 1.10 9.92 17.29
C GLY A 136 0.78 9.13 16.01
N TRP A 137 0.95 9.71 14.81
CA TRP A 137 0.62 9.05 13.55
C TRP A 137 1.33 7.70 13.38
N PHE A 138 2.64 7.68 13.63
CA PHE A 138 3.45 6.48 13.49
C PHE A 138 3.24 5.47 14.62
N ASP A 139 2.89 5.92 15.83
CA ASP A 139 2.57 5.02 16.95
C ASP A 139 1.27 4.25 16.70
N ALA A 140 0.30 4.91 16.05
CA ALA A 140 -0.92 4.28 15.53
C ALA A 140 -0.65 3.34 14.33
N GLY A 141 0.59 3.26 13.83
CA GLY A 141 0.96 2.46 12.67
C GLY A 141 0.65 3.11 11.33
N GLY A 142 0.52 4.42 11.33
CA GLY A 142 0.28 5.20 10.13
C GLY A 142 1.36 4.98 9.08
N PRO A 143 0.99 5.00 7.79
CA PRO A 143 1.94 4.82 6.72
C PRO A 143 2.83 6.07 6.58
N VAL A 144 4.01 5.86 6.03
CA VAL A 144 4.81 6.94 5.42
C VAL A 144 4.62 6.89 3.91
N ARG A 145 4.56 8.05 3.26
CA ARG A 145 4.52 8.16 1.81
C ARG A 145 5.91 8.47 1.30
N THR A 146 6.43 7.62 0.41
CA THR A 146 7.78 7.79 -0.15
C THR A 146 7.73 7.96 -1.66
N LEU A 147 8.32 9.03 -2.17
CA LEU A 147 8.50 9.27 -3.59
C LEU A 147 9.48 8.25 -4.18
N ARG A 148 9.02 7.47 -5.16
CA ARG A 148 9.85 6.47 -5.84
C ARG A 148 9.86 6.71 -7.34
N THR A 149 11.04 7.05 -7.84
CA THR A 149 11.32 7.29 -9.27
C THR A 149 11.90 6.06 -9.98
N GLY A 150 12.36 5.06 -9.22
CA GLY A 150 12.98 3.84 -9.74
C GLY A 150 12.01 2.72 -10.14
N ILE A 151 12.58 1.53 -10.38
CA ILE A 151 11.84 0.31 -10.74
C ILE A 151 10.98 -0.19 -9.57
N GLU A 152 11.43 0.02 -8.33
CA GLU A 152 10.77 -0.51 -7.13
C GLU A 152 9.56 0.36 -6.73
N LYS A 153 8.38 -0.09 -7.14
CA LYS A 153 7.10 0.62 -6.91
C LYS A 153 6.19 -0.09 -5.92
N ARG A 154 6.66 -1.14 -5.22
CA ARG A 154 5.83 -1.90 -4.28
C ARG A 154 5.77 -1.21 -2.92
N HIS A 155 4.58 -1.13 -2.32
CA HIS A 155 4.50 -0.74 -0.91
C HIS A 155 5.20 -1.79 -0.03
N LEU A 156 5.85 -1.33 1.03
CA LEU A 156 6.60 -2.19 1.93
C LEU A 156 5.93 -2.21 3.31
N PRO A 157 5.33 -3.34 3.72
CA PRO A 157 4.82 -3.48 5.08
C PRO A 157 5.97 -3.45 6.09
N GLY A 158 5.76 -2.80 7.24
CA GLY A 158 6.73 -2.74 8.34
C GLY A 158 7.87 -1.73 8.16
N ALA A 159 7.89 -0.98 7.05
CA ALA A 159 8.98 -0.07 6.70
C ALA A 159 8.77 1.40 7.11
N ALA A 160 7.57 1.77 7.57
CA ALA A 160 7.36 3.10 8.14
C ALA A 160 7.98 3.21 9.55
N PRO A 161 8.28 4.43 10.02
CA PRO A 161 8.47 4.66 11.45
C PRO A 161 7.29 4.06 12.23
N GLY A 162 7.58 3.40 13.37
CA GLY A 162 6.56 2.71 14.16
C GLY A 162 6.04 1.38 13.57
N GLY A 163 6.61 0.90 12.46
CA GLY A 163 6.30 -0.42 11.89
C GLY A 163 5.07 -0.44 10.97
N GLY A 164 4.58 0.72 10.53
CA GLY A 164 3.53 0.85 9.49
C GLY A 164 4.06 0.57 8.07
N TYR A 165 3.28 0.93 7.05
CA TYR A 165 3.66 0.76 5.65
C TYR A 165 4.49 1.92 5.09
N ASP A 166 5.54 1.61 4.33
CA ASP A 166 6.11 2.56 3.38
C ASP A 166 5.35 2.47 2.04
N LEU A 167 4.52 3.47 1.80
CA LEU A 167 3.70 3.59 0.60
C LEU A 167 4.47 4.31 -0.50
N ALA A 168 4.92 3.52 -1.49
CA ALA A 168 5.45 4.03 -2.74
C ALA A 168 4.47 4.97 -3.46
N VAL A 169 4.84 6.24 -3.61
CA VAL A 169 4.15 7.24 -4.41
C VAL A 169 4.99 7.50 -5.66
N THR A 170 4.38 7.35 -6.84
CA THR A 170 5.05 7.79 -8.07
C THR A 170 4.87 9.31 -8.17
N PRO A 171 5.95 10.09 -8.32
CA PRO A 171 5.79 11.52 -8.54
C PRO A 171 4.93 11.75 -9.78
N PRO A 172 4.06 12.78 -9.79
CA PRO A 172 3.33 13.14 -11.00
C PRO A 172 4.36 13.33 -12.12
N ARG A 173 4.07 12.78 -13.31
CA ARG A 173 4.92 13.01 -14.48
C ARG A 173 5.06 14.52 -14.63
N ALA A 174 6.28 15.03 -14.53
CA ALA A 174 6.53 16.42 -14.88
C ALA A 174 5.94 16.63 -16.27
N ARG A 175 4.93 17.50 -16.39
CA ARG A 175 4.58 18.06 -17.69
C ARG A 175 5.90 18.63 -18.20
N GLN A 176 6.37 18.14 -19.34
CA GLN A 176 7.47 18.77 -20.06
C GLN A 176 6.96 20.15 -20.49
N GLY A 177 6.99 21.11 -19.57
CA GLY A 177 6.89 22.51 -19.89
C GLY A 177 8.18 22.84 -20.60
N THR A 178 8.11 22.98 -21.92
CA THR A 178 9.16 23.62 -22.70
C THR A 178 9.39 24.99 -22.05
N VAL A 179 10.43 25.09 -21.23
CA VAL A 179 11.00 26.38 -20.89
C VAL A 179 11.60 26.87 -22.19
N ILE A 180 10.84 27.70 -22.90
CA ILE A 180 11.41 28.55 -23.94
C ILE A 180 12.39 29.43 -23.19
N THR A 181 13.68 29.16 -23.38
CA THR A 181 14.74 30.09 -23.00
C THR A 181 14.57 31.32 -23.87
N GLU A 182 13.73 32.26 -23.43
CA GLU A 182 13.62 33.56 -24.04
C GLU A 182 14.94 34.27 -23.75
N ALA A 183 15.73 34.44 -24.81
CA ALA A 183 17.05 35.01 -24.78
C ALA A 183 16.98 36.42 -24.18
N LEU A 184 17.70 36.64 -23.08
CA LEU A 184 18.12 37.99 -22.72
C LEU A 184 19.22 38.39 -23.70
N PRO A 185 19.07 39.47 -24.49
CA PRO A 185 20.16 39.98 -25.31
C PRO A 185 21.19 40.63 -24.37
N LEU A 186 22.35 40.01 -24.27
CA LEU A 186 23.55 40.61 -23.68
C LEU A 186 24.18 41.51 -24.75
N ASP A 187 23.66 42.73 -24.90
CA ASP A 187 24.44 43.80 -25.52
C ASP A 187 25.35 44.40 -24.44
N TYR A 188 26.58 43.90 -24.37
CA TYR A 188 27.65 44.52 -23.60
C TYR A 188 28.55 45.28 -24.58
N ASP A 189 28.22 46.55 -24.80
CA ASP A 189 29.06 47.48 -25.54
C ASP A 189 30.27 47.85 -24.65
N ALA A 190 31.41 47.25 -24.95
CA ALA A 190 32.68 47.54 -24.28
C ALA A 190 33.43 48.63 -25.06
N SER A 191 33.00 49.88 -24.92
CA SER A 191 33.85 51.04 -25.18
C SER A 191 33.37 52.26 -24.40
N GLU A 192 34.01 52.53 -23.27
CA GLU A 192 34.47 53.88 -22.85
C GLU A 192 34.99 53.82 -21.40
N ALA A 193 36.31 53.86 -21.23
CA ALA A 193 36.95 54.57 -20.13
C ALA A 193 38.45 54.75 -20.42
N ALA A 194 38.82 56.02 -20.60
CA ALA A 194 40.15 56.65 -20.63
C ALA A 194 40.98 56.55 -21.92
#